data_AF-A0A917RQQ6-F1
#
_entry.id   AF-A0A917RQQ6-F1
#
_cell.length_a   1.000
_cell.length_b   1.000
_cell.length_c   1.000
_cell.angle_alpha   90.00
_cell.angle_beta   90.00
_cell.angle_gamma   90.00
#
_symmetry.space_group_name_H-M   'P 1'
#
loop_
_entity.id
_entity.type
_entity.pdbx_description
1 polymer ?
#
loop_
_entity_poly.entity_id
_entity_poly.type
_entity_poly.pdbx_seq_one_letter_code
_entity_poly.pdbx_strand_id
1 'polypeptide(L)'
;MGLDVYAVRPSQSRVTDSGAFRRLQEMSPAERGEFGWLHPAELEPFHELPREFATGGVFWPSDGDPTGIRGQVYDEWVSDEFGLSLYELFDPEDVRGLLRRLDDWLERAGNGEVTVPLFGHDSDDGYALSRVRSLVAFLRATAAQELWLFPDY
;
A
#
# COMPACT_ATOMS: atom_id res chain seq x y z
N MET A 1 1.15 -17.15 4.01
CA MET A 1 1.17 -15.83 4.62
C MET A 1 1.87 -14.94 3.65
N GLY A 2 1.09 -14.41 2.72
CA GLY A 2 1.58 -13.43 1.77
C GLY A 2 2.09 -12.21 2.53
N LEU A 3 3.23 -11.74 2.05
CA LEU A 3 3.99 -10.63 2.62
C LEU A 3 3.80 -9.37 1.76
N ASP A 4 2.87 -9.46 0.80
CA ASP A 4 2.72 -8.57 -0.33
C ASP A 4 1.33 -7.92 -0.27
N VAL A 5 1.28 -6.65 -0.65
CA VAL A 5 0.07 -5.81 -0.65
C VAL A 5 -0.09 -5.22 -2.04
N TYR A 6 -1.28 -5.34 -2.62
CA TYR A 6 -1.55 -5.01 -4.01
C TYR A 6 -2.58 -3.88 -4.15
N ALA A 7 -2.33 -2.98 -5.10
CA ALA A 7 -3.28 -1.96 -5.52
C ALA A 7 -4.30 -2.54 -6.50
N VAL A 8 -5.56 -2.67 -6.09
CA VAL A 8 -6.59 -3.42 -6.83
C VAL A 8 -7.94 -2.71 -6.87
N ARG A 9 -8.86 -3.23 -7.69
CA ARG A 9 -10.28 -2.84 -7.71
C ARG A 9 -11.18 -4.01 -7.36
N PRO A 10 -12.28 -3.79 -6.61
CA PRO A 10 -13.27 -4.83 -6.45
C PRO A 10 -13.96 -5.12 -7.80
N SER A 11 -14.21 -6.39 -8.11
CA SER A 11 -14.92 -6.78 -9.34
C SER A 11 -16.38 -6.36 -9.37
N GLN A 12 -16.95 -6.00 -8.22
CA GLN A 12 -18.35 -5.62 -8.08
C GLN A 12 -18.48 -4.14 -7.72
N SER A 13 -19.22 -3.39 -8.54
CA SER A 13 -19.44 -1.93 -8.38
C SER A 13 -20.18 -1.54 -7.10
N ARG A 14 -20.83 -2.49 -6.41
CA ARG A 14 -21.48 -2.26 -5.11
C ARG A 14 -20.50 -2.19 -3.94
N VAL A 15 -19.23 -2.52 -4.15
CA VAL A 15 -18.17 -2.40 -3.13
C VAL A 15 -17.54 -1.01 -3.24
N THR A 16 -18.14 -0.04 -2.55
CA THR A 16 -17.74 1.37 -2.58
C THR A 16 -16.79 1.75 -1.45
N ASP A 17 -16.83 1.00 -0.36
CA ASP A 17 -16.09 1.26 0.89
C ASP A 17 -15.98 -0.04 1.70
N SER A 18 -15.14 -0.03 2.74
CA SER A 18 -14.92 -1.18 3.61
C SER A 18 -16.22 -1.72 4.25
N GLY A 19 -17.19 -0.86 4.53
CA GLY A 19 -18.50 -1.26 5.06
C GLY A 19 -19.35 -2.00 4.02
N ALA A 20 -19.34 -1.54 2.77
CA ALA A 20 -20.00 -2.20 1.66
C ALA A 20 -19.36 -3.58 1.37
N PHE A 21 -18.03 -3.67 1.45
CA PHE A 21 -17.33 -4.94 1.36
C PHE A 21 -17.74 -5.91 2.48
N ARG A 22 -17.79 -5.47 3.74
CA ARG A 22 -18.23 -6.32 4.86
C ARG A 22 -19.67 -6.84 4.67
N ARG A 23 -20.60 -5.94 4.33
CA ARG A 23 -21.98 -6.32 4.00
C ARG A 23 -22.05 -7.33 2.86
N LEU A 24 -21.19 -7.19 1.84
CA LEU A 24 -21.09 -8.15 0.73
C LEU A 24 -20.67 -9.54 1.22
N GLN A 25 -19.68 -9.61 2.12
CA GLN A 25 -19.17 -10.88 2.66
C GLN A 25 -20.18 -11.59 3.56
N GLU A 26 -21.11 -10.85 4.16
CA GLU A 26 -22.19 -11.39 5.00
C GLU A 26 -23.35 -11.98 4.17
N MET A 27 -23.41 -11.73 2.86
CA MET A 27 -24.46 -12.24 1.98
C MET A 27 -24.30 -13.73 1.67
N SER A 28 -25.41 -14.41 1.38
CA SER A 28 -25.36 -15.79 0.87
C SER A 28 -24.62 -15.85 -0.47
N PRO A 29 -23.98 -16.98 -0.86
CA PRO A 29 -23.29 -17.08 -2.14
C PRO A 29 -24.18 -16.74 -3.36
N ALA A 30 -25.47 -17.06 -3.29
CA ALA A 30 -26.44 -16.73 -4.35
C ALA A 30 -26.69 -15.22 -4.48
N GLU A 31 -26.69 -14.47 -3.38
CA GLU A 31 -26.88 -13.00 -3.37
C GLU A 31 -25.57 -12.24 -3.57
N ARG A 32 -24.46 -12.81 -3.09
CA ARG A 32 -23.11 -12.27 -3.23
C ARG A 32 -22.61 -12.34 -4.67
N GLY A 33 -22.96 -13.39 -5.39
CA GLY A 33 -22.38 -13.67 -6.71
C GLY A 33 -20.86 -13.89 -6.64
N GLU A 34 -20.22 -13.87 -7.80
CA GLU A 34 -18.77 -14.02 -7.93
C GLU A 34 -18.04 -12.72 -7.58
N PHE A 35 -17.13 -12.79 -6.62
CA PHE A 35 -16.30 -11.65 -6.18
C PHE A 35 -14.83 -11.95 -6.46
N GLY A 36 -14.09 -10.94 -6.88
CA GLY A 36 -12.64 -11.00 -7.06
C GLY A 36 -12.03 -9.61 -7.04
N TRP A 37 -10.70 -9.57 -7.06
CA TRP A 37 -9.91 -8.36 -7.21
C TRP A 37 -9.42 -8.25 -8.65
N LEU A 38 -9.55 -7.07 -9.22
CA LEU A 38 -9.15 -6.75 -10.59
C LEU A 38 -7.92 -5.86 -10.57
N HIS A 39 -7.07 -5.99 -11.59
CA HIS A 39 -5.96 -5.08 -11.81
C HIS A 39 -6.46 -3.63 -12.04
N PRO A 40 -5.59 -2.63 -11.76
CA PRO A 40 -5.81 -1.24 -12.17
C PRO A 40 -6.06 -1.11 -13.68
N ALA A 41 -6.70 -0.01 -14.08
CA ALA A 41 -6.88 0.27 -15.51
C ALA A 41 -5.57 0.70 -16.18
N GLU A 42 -4.69 1.37 -15.45
CA GLU A 42 -3.42 1.89 -15.94
C GLU A 42 -2.28 1.34 -15.07
N LEU A 43 -1.33 0.67 -15.71
CA LEU A 43 -0.19 0.04 -15.03
C LEU A 43 1.07 0.91 -15.09
N GLU A 44 1.12 1.85 -16.03
CA GLU A 44 2.23 2.77 -16.26
C GLU A 44 2.68 3.47 -14.97
N PRO A 45 1.77 4.04 -14.12
CA PRO A 45 2.17 4.69 -12.88
C PRO A 45 2.90 3.77 -11.90
N PHE A 46 2.66 2.45 -11.96
CA PHE A 46 3.27 1.45 -11.09
C PHE A 46 4.60 0.91 -11.61
N HIS A 47 4.74 0.87 -12.94
CA HIS A 47 5.99 0.50 -13.63
C HIS A 47 7.06 1.58 -13.49
N GLU A 48 6.67 2.84 -13.43
CA GLU A 48 7.59 3.99 -13.31
C GLU A 48 8.13 4.22 -11.89
N LEU A 49 7.62 3.48 -10.89
CA LEU A 49 8.06 3.63 -9.50
C LEU A 49 9.54 3.22 -9.33
N PRO A 50 10.32 3.93 -8.50
CA PRO A 50 11.67 3.49 -8.16
C PRO A 50 11.63 2.15 -7.43
N ARG A 51 12.29 1.12 -7.96
CA ARG A 51 12.33 -0.25 -7.38
C ARG A 51 13.73 -0.70 -6.96
N GLU A 52 14.74 0.11 -7.21
CA GLU A 52 16.14 -0.26 -6.97
C GLU A 52 16.46 -0.32 -5.46
N PHE A 53 16.91 -1.49 -4.99
CA PHE A 53 17.29 -1.68 -3.59
C PHE A 53 18.37 -0.70 -3.13
N ALA A 54 19.40 -0.49 -3.97
CA ALA A 54 20.58 0.32 -3.66
C ALA A 54 20.30 1.82 -3.52
N THR A 55 19.18 2.32 -4.05
CA THR A 55 18.81 3.74 -3.99
C THR A 55 17.58 3.99 -3.10
N GLY A 56 17.10 2.95 -2.42
CA GLY A 56 15.91 3.01 -1.57
C GLY A 56 14.60 3.04 -2.35
N GLY A 57 14.45 2.23 -3.39
CA GLY A 57 13.17 2.02 -4.06
C GLY A 57 12.16 1.24 -3.22
N VAL A 58 10.93 1.12 -3.74
CA VAL A 58 9.90 0.25 -3.19
C VAL A 58 10.20 -1.21 -3.52
N PHE A 59 10.02 -2.11 -2.56
CA PHE A 59 10.35 -3.53 -2.77
C PHE A 59 9.33 -4.22 -3.67
N TRP A 60 9.83 -5.03 -4.61
CA TRP A 60 9.01 -5.90 -5.43
C TRP A 60 8.22 -6.91 -4.58
N PRO A 61 6.94 -7.16 -4.91
CA PRO A 61 6.24 -8.31 -4.39
C PRO A 61 6.88 -9.60 -4.93
N SER A 62 6.54 -10.73 -4.32
CA SER A 62 7.19 -12.01 -4.60
C SER A 62 6.95 -12.53 -6.02
N ASP A 63 5.82 -12.16 -6.62
CA ASP A 63 5.40 -12.56 -7.97
C ASP A 63 5.87 -11.59 -9.08
N GLY A 64 6.45 -10.44 -8.70
CA GLY A 64 6.89 -9.40 -9.62
C GLY A 64 5.76 -8.55 -10.21
N ASP A 65 4.53 -8.60 -9.67
CA ASP A 65 3.45 -7.74 -10.11
C ASP A 65 3.77 -6.26 -9.80
N PRO A 66 3.71 -5.34 -10.78
CA PRO A 66 3.98 -3.93 -10.54
C PRO A 66 2.98 -3.27 -9.58
N THR A 67 1.77 -3.79 -9.46
CA THR A 67 0.73 -3.25 -8.58
C THR A 67 0.94 -3.60 -7.12
N GLY A 68 1.90 -4.49 -6.83
CA GLY A 68 2.23 -4.91 -5.48
C GLY A 68 3.46 -4.23 -4.89
N ILE A 69 3.55 -4.34 -3.56
CA ILE A 69 4.74 -4.05 -2.77
C ILE A 69 4.95 -5.16 -1.74
N ARG A 70 6.19 -5.38 -1.30
CA ARG A 70 6.45 -6.23 -0.13
C ARG A 70 6.10 -5.49 1.16
N GLY A 71 4.85 -5.63 1.60
CA GLY A 71 4.30 -4.99 2.81
C GLY A 71 5.13 -5.23 4.07
N GLN A 72 5.73 -6.42 4.22
CA GLN A 72 6.54 -6.78 5.40
C GLN A 72 7.69 -5.80 5.66
N VAL A 73 8.25 -5.21 4.61
CA VAL A 73 9.36 -4.25 4.75
C VAL A 73 8.90 -3.00 5.51
N TYR A 74 7.63 -2.63 5.40
CA TYR A 74 7.09 -1.37 5.89
C TYR A 74 6.19 -1.55 7.11
N ASP A 75 5.56 -2.72 7.28
CA ASP A 75 4.45 -2.92 8.21
C ASP A 75 4.81 -2.62 9.67
N GLU A 76 5.98 -3.06 10.16
CA GLU A 76 6.42 -2.77 11.53
C GLU A 76 6.50 -1.26 11.79
N TRP A 77 7.18 -0.52 10.92
CA TRP A 77 7.27 0.93 11.04
C TRP A 77 5.92 1.62 10.86
N VAL A 78 5.12 1.20 9.88
CA VAL A 78 3.80 1.81 9.64
C VAL A 78 2.87 1.58 10.83
N SER A 79 2.93 0.40 11.44
CA SER A 79 2.21 0.07 12.66
C SER A 79 2.66 0.94 13.83
N ASP A 80 3.97 1.07 14.06
CA ASP A 80 4.50 1.84 15.18
C ASP A 80 4.25 3.36 15.03
N GLU A 81 4.45 3.90 13.82
CA GLU A 81 4.33 5.35 13.56
C GLU A 81 2.87 5.77 13.37
N PHE A 82 2.06 4.95 12.71
CA PHE A 82 0.71 5.32 12.29
C PHE A 82 -0.42 4.55 12.98
N GLY A 83 -0.11 3.49 13.75
CA GLY A 83 -1.12 2.67 14.41
C GLY A 83 -2.03 1.91 13.44
N LEU A 84 -1.51 1.56 12.26
CA LEU A 84 -2.22 0.86 11.18
C LEU A 84 -1.36 -0.30 10.69
N SER A 85 -1.97 -1.44 10.33
CA SER A 85 -1.23 -2.52 9.65
C SER A 85 -1.51 -2.49 8.16
N LEU A 86 -0.48 -2.59 7.32
CA LEU A 86 -0.64 -2.70 5.86
C LEU A 86 -1.31 -4.00 5.42
N TYR A 87 -1.46 -4.95 6.34
CA TYR A 87 -2.20 -6.18 6.13
C TYR A 87 -3.68 -6.08 6.47
N GLU A 88 -4.15 -4.92 6.93
CA GLU A 88 -5.59 -4.64 6.92
C GLU A 88 -6.02 -4.26 5.48
N LEU A 89 -7.32 -4.42 5.18
CA LEU A 89 -7.87 -3.96 3.91
C LEU A 89 -8.06 -2.44 3.97
N PHE A 90 -7.50 -1.71 3.02
CA PHE A 90 -7.68 -0.25 2.91
C PHE A 90 -8.58 0.03 1.73
N ASP A 91 -9.70 0.70 1.99
CA ASP A 91 -10.49 1.30 0.92
C ASP A 91 -9.84 2.60 0.40
N PRO A 92 -10.31 3.17 -0.71
CA PRO A 92 -9.66 4.33 -1.32
C PRO A 92 -9.58 5.56 -0.39
N GLU A 93 -10.52 5.72 0.55
CA GLU A 93 -10.47 6.80 1.54
C GLU A 93 -9.40 6.53 2.60
N ASP A 94 -9.27 5.28 3.05
CA ASP A 94 -8.19 4.86 3.96
C ASP A 94 -6.81 5.09 3.34
N VAL A 95 -6.63 4.76 2.05
CA VAL A 95 -5.38 5.01 1.29
C VAL A 95 -5.05 6.50 1.25
N ARG A 96 -6.03 7.36 0.94
CA ARG A 96 -5.86 8.83 0.97
C ARG A 96 -5.55 9.34 2.37
N GLY A 97 -6.13 8.73 3.40
CA GLY A 97 -5.84 9.01 4.80
C GLY A 97 -4.39 8.73 5.15
N LEU A 98 -3.90 7.52 4.84
CA LEU A 98 -2.51 7.13 5.06
C LEU A 98 -1.53 8.01 4.26
N LEU A 99 -1.83 8.28 2.99
CA LEU A 99 -0.99 9.12 2.13
C LEU A 99 -0.76 10.52 2.74
N ARG A 100 -1.83 11.18 3.23
CA ARG A 100 -1.70 12.49 3.88
C ARG A 100 -0.79 12.44 5.11
N ARG A 101 -0.95 11.41 5.95
CA ARG A 101 -0.13 11.23 7.16
C ARG A 101 1.34 11.00 6.82
N LEU A 102 1.62 10.29 5.72
CA LEU A 102 2.98 10.08 5.23
C LEU A 102 3.59 11.35 4.61
N ASP A 103 2.80 12.14 3.88
CA ASP A 103 3.25 13.43 3.36
C ASP A 103 3.62 14.39 4.52
N ASP A 104 2.77 14.48 5.56
CA ASP A 104 3.04 15.26 6.78
C ASP A 104 4.29 14.72 7.51
N TRP A 105 4.44 13.39 7.58
CA TRP A 105 5.61 12.76 8.19
C TRP A 105 6.89 13.09 7.42
N LEU A 106 6.86 13.08 6.08
CA LEU A 106 8.01 13.42 5.23
C LEU A 106 8.44 14.88 5.39
N GLU A 107 7.49 15.80 5.59
CA GLU A 107 7.79 17.21 5.90
C GLU A 107 8.53 17.33 7.23
N ARG A 108 7.98 16.71 8.29
CA ARG A 108 8.61 16.66 9.62
C ARG A 108 10.00 16.01 9.58
N ALA A 109 10.17 14.96 8.79
CA ALA A 109 11.45 14.29 8.63
C ALA A 109 12.47 15.19 7.93
N GLY A 110 12.04 15.98 6.94
CA GLY A 110 12.86 17.00 6.29
C GLY A 110 13.34 18.10 7.24
N ASN A 111 12.56 18.40 8.28
CA ASN A 111 12.90 19.36 9.33
C ASN A 111 13.70 18.73 10.49
N GLY A 112 13.95 17.41 10.47
CA GLY A 112 14.63 16.70 11.55
C GLY A 112 13.79 16.52 12.82
N GLU A 113 12.46 16.59 12.70
CA GLU A 113 11.52 16.51 13.82
C GLU A 113 11.05 15.08 14.14
N VAL A 114 11.41 14.12 13.28
CA VAL A 114 11.11 12.69 13.47
C VAL A 114 12.35 11.86 13.18
N THR A 115 12.41 10.69 13.82
CA THR A 115 13.42 9.68 13.55
C THR A 115 13.10 8.98 12.24
N VAL A 116 14.09 8.93 11.34
CA VAL A 116 13.96 8.18 10.09
C VAL A 116 13.97 6.67 10.42
N PRO A 117 13.03 5.87 9.89
CA PRO A 117 12.96 4.45 10.19
C PRO A 117 14.14 3.69 9.59
N LEU A 118 14.40 2.52 10.16
CA LEU A 118 15.29 1.53 9.58
C LEU A 118 14.42 0.45 8.93
N PHE A 119 14.77 -0.01 7.73
CA PHE A 119 14.07 -1.13 7.12
C PHE A 119 15.03 -2.27 6.82
N GLY A 120 15.05 -3.27 7.71
CA GLY A 120 15.90 -4.46 7.66
C GLY A 120 17.20 -4.34 8.50
N HIS A 121 17.84 -5.49 8.74
CA HIS A 121 19.10 -5.58 9.51
C HIS A 121 20.38 -5.27 8.68
N ASP A 122 20.30 -5.32 7.35
CA ASP A 122 21.44 -5.19 6.42
C ASP A 122 21.42 -3.90 5.58
N SER A 123 20.50 -2.96 5.84
CA SER A 123 20.42 -1.74 5.03
C SER A 123 21.39 -0.69 5.54
N ASP A 124 22.46 -0.40 4.79
CA ASP A 124 23.20 0.86 4.95
C ASP A 124 22.19 2.03 4.95
N ASP A 125 22.14 2.74 6.08
CA ASP A 125 21.06 3.63 6.55
C ASP A 125 20.79 4.87 5.67
N GLY A 126 21.54 5.06 4.58
CA GLY A 126 21.51 6.27 3.75
C GLY A 126 20.23 6.48 2.92
N TYR A 127 19.39 5.45 2.74
CA TYR A 127 18.28 5.49 1.78
C TYR A 127 16.88 5.35 2.37
N ALA A 128 16.73 5.33 3.69
CA ALA A 128 15.43 5.14 4.33
C ALA A 128 14.40 6.21 3.94
N LEU A 129 14.80 7.49 3.87
CA LEU A 129 13.91 8.56 3.38
C LEU A 129 13.50 8.35 1.92
N SER A 130 14.43 7.90 1.06
CA SER A 130 14.13 7.56 -0.33
C SER A 130 13.09 6.43 -0.41
N ARG A 131 13.19 5.46 0.51
CA ARG A 131 12.28 4.33 0.61
C ARG A 131 10.88 4.74 1.03
N VAL A 132 10.77 5.64 2.02
CA VAL A 132 9.47 6.24 2.40
C VAL A 132 8.88 7.03 1.23
N ARG A 133 9.69 7.81 0.51
CA ARG A 133 9.24 8.54 -0.69
C ARG A 133 8.75 7.60 -1.80
N SER A 134 9.39 6.46 -1.97
CA SER A 134 8.96 5.44 -2.94
C SER A 134 7.64 4.78 -2.53
N LEU A 135 7.44 4.50 -1.23
CA LEU A 135 6.14 4.07 -0.71
C LEU A 135 5.06 5.14 -0.94
N VAL A 136 5.37 6.40 -0.68
CA VAL A 136 4.45 7.52 -0.95
C VAL A 136 4.11 7.63 -2.43
N ALA A 137 5.08 7.44 -3.32
CA ALA A 137 4.83 7.41 -4.76
C ALA A 137 3.89 6.27 -5.17
N PHE A 138 4.06 5.08 -4.59
CA PHE A 138 3.14 3.96 -4.77
C PHE A 138 1.72 4.32 -4.30
N LEU A 139 1.58 4.85 -3.08
CA LEU A 139 0.27 5.24 -2.54
C LEU A 139 -0.39 6.38 -3.32
N ARG A 140 0.40 7.30 -3.91
CA ARG A 140 -0.12 8.33 -4.82
C ARG A 140 -0.68 7.72 -6.09
N ALA A 141 0.01 6.75 -6.71
CA ALA A 141 -0.50 6.04 -7.87
C ALA A 141 -1.80 5.27 -7.53
N THR A 142 -1.83 4.61 -6.37
CA THR A 142 -3.02 3.93 -5.83
C THR A 142 -4.19 4.91 -5.64
N ALA A 143 -3.95 6.03 -4.95
CA ALA A 143 -4.99 7.03 -4.64
C ALA A 143 -5.51 7.76 -5.89
N ALA A 144 -4.64 8.06 -6.87
CA ALA A 144 -5.00 8.73 -8.11
C ALA A 144 -5.98 7.90 -8.96
N GLN A 145 -5.94 6.58 -8.82
CA GLN A 145 -6.81 5.64 -9.55
C GLN A 145 -7.96 5.07 -8.70
N GLU A 146 -8.17 5.61 -7.49
CA GLU A 146 -9.19 5.18 -6.52
C GLU A 146 -9.11 3.68 -6.18
N LEU A 147 -7.89 3.17 -6.02
CA LEU A 147 -7.61 1.77 -5.79
C LEU A 147 -7.63 1.42 -4.30
N TRP A 148 -7.94 0.15 -4.02
CA TRP A 148 -7.84 -0.46 -2.70
C TRP A 148 -6.44 -1.03 -2.49
N LEU A 149 -6.00 -1.14 -1.23
CA LEU A 149 -4.86 -1.99 -0.89
C LEU A 149 -5.36 -3.32 -0.36
N PHE A 150 -5.10 -4.39 -1.11
CA PHE A 150 -5.46 -5.75 -0.75
C PHE A 150 -4.22 -6.54 -0.30
N PRO A 151 -4.22 -7.07 0.93
CA PRO A 151 -3.18 -7.98 1.39
C PRO A 151 -3.39 -9.38 0.80
N ASP A 152 -2.34 -9.92 0.17
CA ASP A 152 -2.33 -11.34 -0.21
C ASP A 152 -1.97 -12.16 1.03
N TYR A 153 -2.80 -13.14 1.40
CA TYR A 153 -2.70 -13.91 2.66
C TYR A 153 -2.31 -15.38 2.42
#